data_AF-A0AA96QR68-F1
#
_entry.id   AF-A0AA96QR68-F1
#
_cell.length_a   1.000
_cell.length_b   1.000
_cell.length_c   1.000
_cell.angle_alpha   90.00
_cell.angle_beta   90.00
_cell.angle_gamma   90.00
#
_symmetry.space_group_name_H-M   'P 1'
#
loop_
_entity.id
_entity.type
_entity.pdbx_description
1 polymer ?
#
loop_
_entity_poly.entity_id
_entity_poly.type
_entity_poly.pdbx_seq_one_letter_code
_entity_poly.pdbx_strand_id
1 'polypeptide(L)'
;MNIQSIKVIASHFAEYLPISLYGPVRDGTAHCDPAVLGSAFCIPGDGMTTTQTTAAPTDVQVRVFHNNHLREKYLRGYEPGQTVTEVFVYTTAAETGAPDLDWVIAYEAYRLFNVGDDPQFGTPDPRAVDYRARRNRSLSIGDVIAIDGRFLSCDSRGWSALTETPPIDQRAAHGTTPLG
;
A
#
# COMPACT_ATOMS: atom_id res chain seq x y z
N MET A 1 -3.19 25.48 -12.10
CA MET A 1 -2.70 24.20 -11.55
C MET A 1 -3.70 23.15 -11.95
N ASN A 2 -3.34 22.23 -12.84
CA ASN A 2 -4.24 21.25 -13.42
C ASN A 2 -3.98 19.91 -12.71
N ILE A 3 -4.85 19.53 -11.78
CA ILE A 3 -4.76 18.26 -11.05
C ILE A 3 -5.35 17.20 -11.98
N GLN A 4 -4.51 16.42 -12.67
CA GLN A 4 -4.98 15.23 -13.36
C GLN A 4 -5.36 14.18 -12.32
N SER A 5 -6.66 14.01 -12.08
CA SER A 5 -7.19 12.89 -11.30
C SER A 5 -6.95 11.59 -12.06
N ILE A 6 -5.89 10.87 -11.70
CA ILE A 6 -5.65 9.51 -12.18
C ILE A 6 -6.62 8.59 -11.43
N LYS A 7 -7.59 8.01 -12.15
CA LYS A 7 -8.39 6.88 -11.67
C LYS A 7 -7.45 5.68 -11.57
N VAL A 8 -7.08 5.31 -10.35
CA VAL A 8 -6.42 4.03 -10.09
C VAL A 8 -7.49 2.95 -10.11
N ILE A 9 -7.55 2.20 -11.19
CA ILE A 9 -8.38 0.99 -11.27
C ILE A 9 -7.62 -0.10 -10.51
N ALA A 10 -8.21 -0.62 -9.44
CA ALA A 10 -7.69 -1.70 -8.60
C ALA A 10 -7.67 -3.08 -9.30
N SER A 11 -7.29 -3.11 -10.58
CA SER A 11 -7.14 -4.33 -11.37
C SER A 11 -5.66 -4.49 -11.68
N HIS A 12 -4.93 -5.29 -10.90
CA HIS A 12 -3.69 -6.04 -11.20
C HIS A 12 -2.89 -6.34 -9.91
N PHE A 13 -3.54 -6.88 -8.87
CA PHE A 13 -2.85 -7.26 -7.61
C PHE A 13 -2.31 -8.71 -7.60
N ALA A 14 -2.29 -9.43 -8.73
CA ALA A 14 -1.99 -10.87 -8.73
C ALA A 14 -0.57 -11.29 -9.17
N GLU A 15 0.23 -10.43 -9.83
CA GLU A 15 1.41 -10.94 -10.57
C GLU A 15 2.79 -10.59 -10.02
N TYR A 16 2.92 -9.83 -8.93
CA TYR A 16 4.24 -9.42 -8.40
C TYR A 16 4.41 -9.60 -6.89
N LEU A 17 3.99 -10.74 -6.34
CA LEU A 17 4.44 -11.21 -5.02
C LEU A 17 5.48 -12.33 -5.17
N PRO A 18 6.76 -12.11 -4.84
CA PRO A 18 7.66 -13.23 -4.60
C PRO A 18 7.38 -13.81 -3.20
N ILE A 19 6.91 -15.06 -3.20
CA ILE A 19 7.12 -16.11 -2.18
C ILE A 19 6.20 -16.09 -0.94
N SER A 20 5.28 -17.06 -0.97
CA SER A 20 4.77 -17.89 0.14
C SER A 20 3.90 -17.24 1.22
N LEU A 21 2.63 -17.04 0.87
CA LEU A 21 1.51 -17.07 1.82
C LEU A 21 0.46 -18.09 1.35
N TYR A 22 0.87 -19.36 1.23
CA TYR A 22 -0.05 -20.50 1.26
C TYR A 22 0.57 -21.57 2.16
N GLY A 23 0.14 -21.59 3.42
CA GLY A 23 0.35 -22.74 4.29
C GLY A 23 -0.44 -23.96 3.76
N PRO A 24 -0.06 -25.19 4.15
CA PRO A 24 -0.66 -26.40 3.60
C PRO A 24 -2.16 -26.46 3.91
N VAL A 25 -2.98 -26.50 2.87
CA VAL A 25 -4.39 -26.91 2.96
C VAL A 25 -4.39 -28.35 3.45
N ARG A 26 -5.07 -28.58 4.58
CA ARG A 26 -5.30 -29.92 5.11
C ARG A 26 -6.09 -30.72 4.08
N ASP A 27 -5.54 -31.86 3.71
CA ASP A 27 -6.15 -32.86 2.84
C ASP A 27 -7.41 -33.41 3.52
N GLY A 28 -8.56 -32.83 3.17
CA GLY A 28 -9.88 -33.31 3.56
C GLY A 28 -10.39 -34.22 2.45
N THR A 29 -10.07 -35.50 2.54
CA THR A 29 -10.62 -36.56 1.68
C THR A 29 -12.14 -36.62 1.83
N ALA A 30 -12.85 -36.00 0.89
CA ALA A 30 -14.27 -36.26 0.67
C ALA A 30 -14.40 -37.58 -0.11
N HIS A 31 -14.76 -38.64 0.59
CA HIS A 31 -15.29 -39.86 -0.02
C HIS A 31 -16.61 -39.54 -0.72
N CYS A 32 -16.63 -39.61 -2.05
CA CYS A 32 -17.87 -39.64 -2.82
C CYS A 32 -18.37 -41.08 -2.90
N ASP A 33 -19.50 -41.34 -2.25
CA ASP A 33 -20.27 -42.59 -2.31
C ASP A 33 -21.11 -42.61 -3.60
N PRO A 34 -20.96 -43.56 -4.53
CA PRO A 34 -21.69 -43.56 -5.79
C PRO A 34 -22.89 -44.51 -5.75
N ALA A 35 -23.97 -44.16 -5.04
CA ALA A 35 -25.23 -44.91 -5.18
C ALA A 35 -26.47 -44.19 -4.58
N VAL A 36 -27.03 -43.17 -5.23
CA VAL A 36 -28.50 -42.96 -5.21
C VAL A 36 -28.95 -42.34 -6.54
N LEU A 37 -29.57 -43.19 -7.37
CA LEU A 37 -30.42 -42.78 -8.47
C LEU A 37 -31.70 -42.12 -7.92
N GLY A 38 -32.07 -40.96 -8.47
CA GLY A 38 -33.44 -40.48 -8.45
C GLY A 38 -33.68 -39.17 -7.70
N SER A 39 -33.53 -38.04 -8.40
CA SER A 39 -34.56 -36.99 -8.50
C SER A 39 -33.97 -35.81 -9.27
N ALA A 40 -34.55 -35.52 -10.43
CA ALA A 40 -34.25 -34.32 -11.20
C ALA A 40 -34.73 -33.10 -10.40
N PHE A 41 -33.80 -32.44 -9.70
CA PHE A 41 -34.04 -31.16 -9.07
C PHE A 41 -33.76 -30.07 -10.10
N CYS A 42 -34.79 -29.63 -10.82
CA CYS A 42 -34.73 -28.42 -11.63
C CYS A 42 -34.61 -27.21 -10.69
N ILE A 43 -33.40 -26.67 -10.52
CA ILE A 43 -33.21 -25.36 -9.87
C ILE A 43 -33.59 -24.30 -10.92
N PRO A 44 -34.60 -23.44 -10.67
CA PRO A 44 -34.86 -22.30 -11.53
C PRO A 44 -33.63 -21.38 -11.55
N GLY A 45 -33.18 -21.03 -12.75
CA GLY A 45 -32.09 -20.07 -12.96
C GLY A 45 -32.55 -18.66 -12.59
N ASP A 46 -32.61 -18.35 -11.31
CA ASP A 46 -32.72 -16.97 -10.85
C ASP A 46 -31.35 -16.34 -10.95
N GLY A 47 -31.14 -15.58 -12.04
CA GLY A 47 -29.97 -14.75 -12.24
C GLY A 47 -29.83 -13.75 -11.10
N MET A 48 -29.02 -14.08 -10.09
CA MET A 48 -28.55 -13.14 -9.07
C MET A 48 -27.69 -12.09 -9.76
N THR A 49 -28.33 -11.01 -10.21
CA THR A 49 -27.64 -9.77 -10.56
C THR A 49 -27.31 -9.07 -9.24
N THR A 50 -26.19 -9.45 -8.62
CA THR A 50 -25.70 -8.74 -7.44
C THR A 50 -25.24 -7.36 -7.89
N THR A 51 -26.10 -6.37 -7.69
CA THR A 51 -25.76 -4.98 -7.99
C THR A 51 -24.85 -4.49 -6.88
N GLN A 52 -23.54 -4.61 -7.08
CA GLN A 52 -22.55 -4.03 -6.16
C GLN A 52 -22.61 -2.51 -6.34
N THR A 53 -23.18 -1.81 -5.36
CA THR A 53 -23.11 -0.34 -5.31
C THR A 53 -21.66 0.04 -4.98
N THR A 54 -20.88 0.37 -6.00
CA THR A 54 -19.53 0.92 -5.82
C THR A 54 -19.64 2.29 -5.14
N ALA A 55 -19.08 2.40 -3.93
CA ALA A 55 -18.96 3.69 -3.26
C ALA A 55 -18.10 4.64 -4.11
N ALA A 56 -18.45 5.93 -4.12
CA ALA A 56 -17.66 6.92 -4.85
C ALA A 56 -16.23 7.00 -4.28
N PRO A 57 -15.20 7.15 -5.12
CA PRO A 57 -13.85 7.33 -4.63
C PRO A 57 -13.75 8.62 -3.82
N THR A 58 -13.00 8.57 -2.71
CA THR A 58 -12.71 9.72 -1.84
C THR A 58 -11.24 10.07 -1.95
N ASP A 59 -10.92 11.37 -1.86
CA ASP A 59 -9.54 11.83 -1.82
C ASP A 59 -8.94 11.59 -0.43
N VAL A 60 -7.81 10.87 -0.41
CA VAL A 60 -7.04 10.54 0.79
C VAL A 60 -5.72 11.29 0.76
N GLN A 61 -5.33 11.92 1.87
CA GLN A 61 -4.05 12.59 2.00
C GLN A 61 -2.98 11.60 2.45
N VAL A 62 -1.87 11.56 1.71
CA VAL A 62 -0.69 10.75 2.03
C VAL A 62 0.49 11.67 2.30
N ARG A 63 1.10 11.50 3.48
CA ARG A 63 2.30 12.19 3.91
C ARG A 63 3.43 11.17 4.06
N VAL A 64 4.62 11.48 3.58
CA VAL A 64 5.76 10.56 3.50
C VAL A 64 6.89 11.10 4.36
N PHE A 65 7.47 10.23 5.19
CA PHE A 65 8.48 10.62 6.15
C PHE A 65 9.71 9.71 6.07
N HIS A 66 10.88 10.34 6.11
CA HIS A 66 12.14 9.63 6.32
C HIS A 66 12.43 9.49 7.80
N ASN A 67 12.78 8.27 8.21
CA ASN A 67 13.26 8.04 9.56
C ASN A 67 14.67 8.61 9.73
N ASN A 68 14.81 9.44 10.74
CA ASN A 68 16.06 10.13 11.06
C ASN A 68 17.14 9.19 11.63
N HIS A 69 16.79 7.95 12.00
CA HIS A 69 17.63 6.99 12.75
C HIS A 69 18.07 5.76 11.94
N LEU A 70 17.92 5.78 10.61
CA LEU A 70 18.18 4.63 9.74
C LEU A 70 19.56 3.98 9.84
N ARG A 71 20.61 4.80 10.03
CA ARG A 71 22.01 4.34 9.95
C ARG A 71 22.37 3.31 11.02
N GLU A 72 21.66 3.30 12.13
CA GLU A 72 21.95 2.43 13.26
C GLU A 72 21.17 1.11 13.19
N LYS A 73 20.14 1.01 12.34
CA LYS A 73 19.07 0.00 12.48
C LYS A 73 18.44 -0.48 11.17
N TYR A 74 19.22 -0.57 10.07
CA TYR A 74 18.76 -0.97 8.73
C TYR A 74 17.89 -2.25 8.62
N LEU A 75 17.75 -3.06 9.68
CA LEU A 75 16.97 -4.30 9.71
C LEU A 75 15.88 -4.35 10.79
N ARG A 76 15.72 -3.32 11.63
CA ARG A 76 14.81 -3.36 12.79
C ARG A 76 13.49 -2.61 12.60
N GLY A 77 13.32 -1.94 11.46
CA GLY A 77 12.15 -1.07 11.24
C GLY A 77 12.20 0.18 12.10
N TYR A 78 11.05 0.86 12.19
CA TYR A 78 10.86 2.01 13.05
C TYR A 78 10.70 1.55 14.50
N GLU A 79 11.31 2.28 15.43
CA GLU A 79 11.11 2.06 16.87
C GLU A 79 10.37 3.24 17.51
N PRO A 80 9.49 3.00 18.50
CA PRO A 80 8.80 4.05 19.26
C PRO A 80 9.74 5.17 19.75
N GLY A 81 9.28 6.40 19.66
CA GLY A 81 10.06 7.61 19.98
C GLY A 81 11.13 8.04 18.97
N GLN A 82 11.39 7.28 17.90
CA GLN A 82 12.27 7.74 16.83
C GLN A 82 11.66 8.93 16.08
N THR A 83 12.49 9.92 15.79
CA THR A 83 12.04 11.10 15.07
C THR A 83 11.96 10.86 13.57
N VAL A 84 11.10 11.59 12.88
CA VAL A 84 10.96 11.53 11.41
C VAL A 84 10.99 12.92 10.76
N THR A 85 11.45 13.00 9.52
CA THR A 85 11.41 14.20 8.67
C THR A 85 10.34 14.01 7.59
N GLU A 86 9.40 14.93 7.47
CA GLU A 86 8.42 14.89 6.38
C GLU A 86 9.10 15.31 5.07
N VAL A 87 8.98 14.48 4.04
CA VAL A 87 9.68 14.70 2.78
C VAL A 87 8.73 14.89 1.61
N PHE A 88 7.47 14.47 1.69
CA PHE A 88 6.53 14.63 0.59
C PHE A 88 5.08 14.54 1.05
N VAL A 89 4.17 15.23 0.35
CA VAL A 89 2.72 15.16 0.57
C VAL A 89 2.01 15.13 -0.76
N TYR A 90 0.99 14.28 -0.90
CA TYR A 90 0.11 14.24 -2.05
C TYR A 90 -1.28 13.74 -1.66
N THR A 91 -2.24 13.90 -2.57
CA THR A 91 -3.56 13.28 -2.46
C THR A 91 -3.71 12.17 -3.50
N THR A 92 -4.46 11.13 -3.15
CA THR A 92 -4.82 10.06 -4.08
C THR A 92 -6.29 9.71 -3.92
N ALA A 93 -6.95 9.38 -5.03
CA ALA A 93 -8.29 8.84 -4.99
C ALA A 93 -8.24 7.40 -4.45
N ALA A 94 -9.13 7.07 -3.54
CA ALA A 94 -9.25 5.76 -2.92
C ALA A 94 -10.71 5.31 -2.88
N GLU A 95 -10.96 4.04 -3.18
CA GLU A 95 -12.29 3.44 -3.01
C GLU A 95 -12.52 3.17 -1.53
N THR A 96 -13.40 3.96 -0.91
CA THR A 96 -13.74 3.82 0.51
C THR A 96 -14.43 2.49 0.77
N GLY A 97 -14.06 1.83 1.87
CA GLY A 97 -14.66 0.56 2.30
C GLY A 97 -13.94 -0.70 1.80
N ALA A 98 -12.87 -0.55 1.01
CA ALA A 98 -11.96 -1.65 0.75
C ALA A 98 -11.30 -2.11 2.07
N PRO A 99 -11.31 -3.42 2.38
CA PRO A 99 -10.48 -3.93 3.47
C PRO A 99 -9.01 -3.60 3.17
N ASP A 100 -8.25 -3.30 4.21
CA ASP A 100 -6.80 -3.02 4.12
C ASP A 100 -6.42 -1.84 3.21
N LEU A 101 -7.33 -0.87 3.01
CA LEU A 101 -7.11 0.30 2.16
C LEU A 101 -5.79 1.02 2.48
N ASP A 102 -5.49 1.20 3.77
CA ASP A 102 -4.25 1.85 4.22
C ASP A 102 -3.01 1.07 3.74
N TRP A 103 -3.04 -0.27 3.77
CA TRP A 103 -1.94 -1.10 3.28
C TRP A 103 -1.79 -0.98 1.76
N VAL A 104 -2.89 -0.98 1.00
CA VAL A 104 -2.86 -0.80 -0.45
C VAL A 104 -2.22 0.54 -0.81
N ILE A 105 -2.66 1.63 -0.17
CA ILE A 105 -2.08 2.97 -0.36
C ILE A 105 -0.60 2.98 0.03
N ALA A 106 -0.23 2.29 1.11
CA ALA A 106 1.15 2.20 1.57
C ALA A 106 2.06 1.49 0.56
N TYR A 107 1.61 0.38 -0.04
CA TYR A 107 2.33 -0.32 -1.09
C TYR A 107 2.47 0.51 -2.37
N GLU A 108 1.42 1.23 -2.78
CA GLU A 108 1.48 2.17 -3.91
C GLU A 108 2.50 3.28 -3.63
N ALA A 109 2.50 3.86 -2.43
CA ALA A 109 3.50 4.86 -2.02
C ALA A 109 4.92 4.28 -2.06
N TYR A 110 5.13 3.05 -1.57
CA TYR A 110 6.43 2.37 -1.64
C TYR A 110 6.92 2.26 -3.07
N ARG A 111 6.08 1.75 -3.99
CA ARG A 111 6.42 1.58 -5.40
C ARG A 111 6.70 2.93 -6.06
N LEU A 112 5.83 3.91 -5.82
CA LEU A 112 5.94 5.26 -6.37
C LEU A 112 7.29 5.91 -6.04
N PHE A 113 7.72 5.88 -4.78
CA PHE A 113 8.96 6.55 -4.36
C PHE A 113 10.23 5.70 -4.47
N ASN A 114 10.12 4.43 -4.88
CA ASN A 114 11.26 3.57 -5.16
C ASN A 114 11.60 3.47 -6.65
N VAL A 115 10.59 3.29 -7.50
CA VAL A 115 10.77 3.04 -8.94
C VAL A 115 9.83 3.88 -9.82
N GLY A 116 8.97 4.72 -9.24
CA GLY A 116 7.99 5.49 -10.00
C GLY A 116 8.59 6.55 -10.92
N ASP A 117 9.85 6.93 -10.74
CA ASP A 117 10.58 7.85 -11.62
C ASP A 117 11.33 7.15 -12.76
N ASP A 118 11.44 5.82 -12.72
CA ASP A 118 12.27 5.04 -13.63
C ASP A 118 11.46 4.57 -14.86
N PRO A 119 11.83 5.00 -16.09
CA PRO A 119 11.13 4.60 -17.31
C PRO A 119 11.19 3.10 -17.61
N GLN A 120 12.10 2.33 -16.98
CA GLN A 120 12.14 0.88 -17.11
C GLN A 120 10.93 0.20 -16.47
N PHE A 121 10.25 0.86 -15.53
CA PHE A 121 9.09 0.34 -14.80
C PHE A 121 7.75 0.95 -15.25
N GLY A 122 7.75 1.70 -16.35
CA GLY A 122 6.56 2.31 -16.95
C GLY A 122 6.74 3.79 -17.27
N THR A 123 5.64 4.50 -17.52
CA THR A 123 5.68 5.96 -17.66
C THR A 123 5.99 6.59 -16.30
N PRO A 124 7.04 7.42 -16.17
CA PRO A 124 7.38 8.06 -14.90
C PRO A 124 6.23 8.88 -14.33
N ASP A 125 5.92 8.66 -13.06
CA ASP A 125 4.91 9.42 -12.33
C ASP A 125 5.47 10.80 -11.96
N PRO A 126 4.77 11.91 -12.27
CA PRO A 126 5.24 13.26 -11.94
C PRO A 126 5.56 13.47 -10.46
N ARG A 127 4.86 12.77 -9.55
CA ARG A 127 5.11 12.85 -8.10
C ARG A 127 6.46 12.23 -7.74
N ALA A 128 6.79 11.08 -8.33
CA ALA A 128 8.08 10.43 -8.12
C ALA A 128 9.22 11.26 -8.72
N VAL A 129 9.00 11.86 -9.90
CA VAL A 129 9.97 12.77 -10.54
C VAL A 129 10.25 13.99 -9.65
N ASP A 130 9.22 14.64 -9.11
CA ASP A 130 9.39 15.79 -8.19
C ASP A 130 10.10 15.38 -6.90
N TYR A 131 9.71 14.24 -6.32
CA TYR A 131 10.35 13.66 -5.14
C TYR A 131 11.86 13.46 -5.36
N ARG A 132 12.27 12.93 -6.52
CA ARG A 132 13.67 12.70 -6.89
C ARG A 132 14.42 13.97 -7.25
N ALA A 133 13.76 14.93 -7.89
CA ALA A 133 14.34 16.24 -8.18
C ALA A 133 14.76 16.97 -6.89
N ARG A 134 14.06 16.71 -5.77
CA ARG A 134 14.43 17.18 -4.43
C ARG A 134 15.56 16.39 -3.78
N ARG A 135 16.20 15.46 -4.50
CA ARG A 135 17.30 14.60 -4.04
C ARG A 135 16.92 13.70 -2.86
N ASN A 136 15.65 13.32 -2.74
CA ASN A 136 15.22 12.35 -1.75
C ASN A 136 15.65 10.93 -2.16
N ARG A 137 16.10 10.15 -1.19
CA ARG A 137 16.40 8.72 -1.36
C ARG A 137 15.12 7.91 -1.51
N SER A 138 15.29 6.69 -1.99
CA SER A 138 14.26 5.65 -1.95
C SER A 138 13.74 5.40 -0.53
N LEU A 139 12.46 5.07 -0.41
CA LEU A 139 11.90 4.58 0.86
C LEU A 139 12.55 3.27 1.28
N SER A 140 12.73 3.08 2.58
CA SER A 140 13.42 1.94 3.16
C SER A 140 12.77 1.48 4.46
N ILE A 141 13.20 0.32 4.96
CA ILE A 141 12.78 -0.23 6.25
C ILE A 141 13.01 0.81 7.33
N GLY A 142 11.95 1.15 8.07
CA GLY A 142 11.94 2.14 9.14
C GLY A 142 11.36 3.49 8.74
N ASP A 143 11.19 3.78 7.45
CA ASP A 143 10.46 4.97 7.01
C ASP A 143 8.98 4.87 7.34
N VAL A 144 8.32 6.02 7.39
CA VAL A 144 6.94 6.14 7.86
C VAL A 144 6.10 6.86 6.82
N ILE A 145 4.84 6.49 6.70
CA ILE A 145 3.83 7.28 6.00
C ILE A 145 2.67 7.58 6.95
N ALA A 146 1.92 8.64 6.65
CA ALA A 146 0.63 8.91 7.26
C ALA A 146 -0.45 8.98 6.20
N ILE A 147 -1.55 8.27 6.42
CA ILE A 147 -2.73 8.21 5.56
C ILE A 147 -3.89 8.80 6.36
N ASP A 148 -4.31 10.01 6.02
CA ASP A 148 -5.28 10.81 6.81
C ASP A 148 -4.96 10.81 8.33
N GLY A 149 -3.67 10.93 8.66
CA GLY A 149 -3.18 10.97 10.05
C GLY A 149 -2.99 9.60 10.72
N ARG A 150 -3.33 8.48 10.06
CA ARG A 150 -2.99 7.13 10.53
C ARG A 150 -1.59 6.77 10.07
N PHE A 151 -0.69 6.45 10.99
CA PHE A 151 0.72 6.24 10.68
C PHE A 151 1.05 4.76 10.49
N LEU A 152 1.83 4.46 9.45
CA LEU A 152 2.36 3.13 9.17
C LEU A 152 3.87 3.22 8.94
N SER A 153 4.62 2.29 9.53
CA SER A 153 6.05 2.13 9.25
C SER A 153 6.32 1.03 8.24
N CYS A 154 7.26 1.27 7.34
CA CYS A 154 7.80 0.25 6.44
C CYS A 154 8.64 -0.74 7.24
N ASP A 155 8.26 -2.00 7.23
CA ASP A 155 8.95 -3.11 7.88
C ASP A 155 9.53 -4.06 6.81
N SER A 156 10.40 -4.96 7.23
CA SER A 156 11.00 -6.03 6.43
C SER A 156 9.98 -6.92 5.70
N ARG A 157 8.74 -7.01 6.18
CA ARG A 157 7.67 -7.85 5.64
C ARG A 157 6.42 -7.08 5.21
N GLY A 158 6.50 -5.76 5.05
CA GLY A 158 5.36 -4.94 4.63
C GLY A 158 5.19 -3.71 5.49
N TRP A 159 3.97 -3.49 6.00
CA TRP A 159 3.62 -2.29 6.76
C TRP A 159 3.04 -2.64 8.11
N SER A 160 3.49 -1.91 9.13
CA SER A 160 3.01 -2.03 10.51
C SER A 160 2.38 -0.72 10.94
N ALA A 161 1.15 -0.78 11.45
CA ALA A 161 0.48 0.40 12.02
C ALA A 161 1.21 0.86 13.28
N LEU A 162 1.44 2.16 13.41
CA LEU A 162 1.99 2.76 14.62
C LEU A 162 0.87 3.05 15.62
N THR A 163 1.10 2.73 16.89
CA THR A 163 0.16 3.02 17.98
C THR A 163 0.25 4.46 18.47
N GLU A 164 1.32 5.18 18.12
CA GLU A 164 1.59 6.56 18.49
C GLU A 164 2.02 7.38 17.27
N THR A 165 1.79 8.70 17.32
CA THR A 165 2.32 9.63 16.33
C THR A 165 3.83 9.76 16.50
N PRO A 166 4.65 9.52 15.45
CA PRO A 166 6.09 9.69 15.55
C PRO A 166 6.44 11.17 15.78
N PRO A 167 7.41 11.49 16.66
CA PRO A 167 7.91 12.84 16.80
C PRO A 167 8.46 13.37 15.47
N ILE A 168 7.97 14.51 15.00
CA ILE A 168 8.46 15.14 13.77
C ILE A 168 9.64 16.07 14.13
N ASP A 169 10.80 15.79 13.57
CA ASP A 169 12.03 16.61 13.67
C ASP A 169 12.54 16.86 12.25
N GLN A 170 12.16 18.02 11.68
CA GLN A 170 12.46 18.37 10.30
C GLN A 170 13.95 18.67 10.13
N ARG A 171 14.70 17.74 9.53
CA ARG A 171 16.13 17.94 9.31
C ARG A 171 16.58 17.45 7.94
N ALA A 172 17.41 18.26 7.30
CA ALA A 172 18.10 17.85 6.09
C ALA A 172 19.19 16.83 6.42
N ALA A 173 19.31 15.80 5.58
CA ALA A 173 20.37 14.81 5.64
C ALA A 173 20.69 14.31 4.23
N HIS A 174 21.74 13.52 4.08
CA HIS A 174 22.02 12.89 2.78
C HIS A 174 20.82 12.05 2.32
N GLY A 175 20.27 12.36 1.15
CA GLY A 175 19.06 11.72 0.64
C GLY A 175 17.76 12.14 1.33
N THR A 176 17.75 13.19 2.16
CA THR A 176 16.55 13.69 2.84
C THR A 176 16.47 15.20 2.73
N THR A 177 15.49 15.68 1.99
CA THR A 177 15.15 17.09 1.87
C THR A 177 13.79 17.32 2.53
N PRO A 178 13.73 18.03 3.66
CA PRO A 178 12.48 18.34 4.33
C PRO A 178 11.48 19.02 3.39
N LEU A 179 10.20 18.75 3.62
CA LEU A 179 9.12 19.54 3.04
C LEU A 179 9.10 20.89 3.75
N GLY A 180 9.43 21.95 3.00
CA GLY A 180 9.55 23.32 3.49
C GLY A 180 8.21 24.05 3.55
#